data_AF-A0A838QLD9-F1
#
_entry.id   AF-A0A838QLD9-F1
#
_cell.length_a   1.000
_cell.length_b   1.000
_cell.length_c   1.000
_cell.angle_alpha   90.00
_cell.angle_beta   90.00
_cell.angle_gamma   90.00
#
_symmetry.space_group_name_H-M   'P 1'
#
loop_
_entity.id
_entity.type
_entity.pdbx_description
1 polymer ?
#
loop_
_entity_poly.entity_id
_entity_poly.type
_entity_poly.pdbx_seq_one_letter_code
_entity_poly.pdbx_strand_id
1 'polypeptide(L)'
;MIRRRMFLVLSLALALAAGVSCTSGQVPSGIDVEGEVPPGNGVTEPPDGGAAPVDSAGLPADSGGAVPPDSAGGPAGDGGAVPPDSSGSLPSDSSGVPPDSSGVPKGGFGEGVVALLFCDPLPYATTTAVIGPNGGQLLVGDHVLTIPELALSDTVTITAEQMVGLVNSVRLSPEGLQFKVPAELTLSYKNCWNVDPAKRIAYTDERLRIIEPLASVDSSSSKRVKSPIDHFSRYAVAY
;
A
#
# COMPACT_ATOMS: atom_id res chain seq x y z
N MET A 1 54.63 23.72 -8.17
CA MET A 1 53.67 24.70 -8.74
C MET A 1 52.31 24.00 -8.87
N ILE A 2 51.33 24.36 -8.02
CA ILE A 2 50.01 24.98 -8.39
C ILE A 2 49.05 23.94 -9.04
N ARG A 3 47.83 23.60 -8.58
CA ARG A 3 46.88 24.15 -7.59
C ARG A 3 45.88 23.03 -7.22
N ARG A 4 45.65 22.77 -5.93
CA ARG A 4 44.45 22.08 -5.42
C ARG A 4 43.40 23.14 -5.10
N ARG A 5 42.19 23.05 -5.69
CA ARG A 5 41.06 23.91 -5.33
C ARG A 5 40.30 23.26 -4.18
N MET A 6 40.60 23.76 -2.99
CA MET A 6 39.90 23.58 -1.73
C MET A 6 38.75 24.59 -1.71
N PHE A 7 37.51 24.14 -1.85
CA PHE A 7 36.34 24.97 -1.54
C PHE A 7 36.01 24.78 -0.07
N LEU A 8 36.46 25.76 0.73
CA LEU A 8 36.15 25.88 2.15
C LEU A 8 34.77 26.52 2.29
N VAL A 9 33.86 25.83 2.96
CA VAL A 9 32.48 26.24 3.24
C VAL A 9 32.48 27.36 4.27
N LEU A 10 31.88 28.49 3.89
CA LEU A 10 31.68 29.67 4.72
C LEU A 10 30.55 29.38 5.73
N SER A 11 30.92 29.24 7.00
CA SER A 11 29.96 29.13 8.11
C SER A 11 29.73 30.52 8.71
N LEU A 12 28.52 31.05 8.59
CA LEU A 12 28.05 32.18 9.40
C LEU A 12 26.55 32.05 9.62
N ALA A 13 26.15 31.61 10.81
CA ALA A 13 24.79 31.74 11.30
C ALA A 13 24.85 32.37 12.70
N LEU A 14 24.34 33.58 12.76
CA LEU A 14 24.32 34.51 13.87
C LEU A 14 23.29 34.05 14.91
N ALA A 15 23.71 33.99 16.17
CA ALA A 15 22.83 33.78 17.32
C ALA A 15 22.12 35.08 17.70
N LEU A 16 20.81 35.01 17.99
CA LEU A 16 20.11 36.00 18.79
C LEU A 16 19.15 35.26 19.73
N ALA A 17 19.39 35.45 21.02
CA ALA A 17 18.65 34.91 22.14
C ALA A 17 17.73 35.99 22.74
N ALA A 18 16.50 35.60 23.09
CA ALA A 18 15.66 36.10 24.18
C ALA A 18 14.36 35.28 24.11
N GLY A 19 13.86 34.58 25.12
CA GLY A 19 13.95 34.81 26.56
C GLY A 19 12.61 35.37 27.06
N VAL A 20 11.61 34.50 27.28
CA VAL A 20 10.49 34.80 28.19
C VAL A 20 10.16 33.55 28.99
N SER A 21 10.09 33.76 30.30
CA SER A 21 10.16 32.79 31.39
C SER A 21 8.79 32.65 32.06
N CYS A 22 8.48 31.43 32.49
CA CYS A 22 7.67 30.96 33.64
C CYS A 22 6.40 31.72 34.07
N THR A 23 5.33 30.97 34.36
CA THR A 23 4.99 30.66 35.77
C THR A 23 3.88 29.60 35.88
N SER A 24 4.17 28.55 36.65
CA SER A 24 3.17 27.69 37.28
C SER A 24 2.77 28.36 38.60
N GLY A 25 1.47 28.63 38.80
CA GLY A 25 0.89 28.99 40.09
C GLY A 25 -0.34 28.09 40.30
N GLN A 26 -0.27 27.08 41.17
CA GLN A 26 -0.44 27.14 42.63
C GLN A 26 -1.90 27.42 43.03
N VAL A 27 -2.55 26.35 43.48
CA VAL A 27 -3.84 26.30 44.20
C VAL A 27 -3.76 27.07 45.53
N PRO A 28 -4.82 27.82 45.87
CA PRO A 28 -5.14 28.10 47.27
C PRO A 28 -6.49 27.51 47.68
N SER A 29 -6.47 26.81 48.81
CA SER A 29 -7.66 26.39 49.56
C SER A 29 -8.13 27.52 50.47
N GLY A 30 -9.42 27.87 50.35
CA GLY A 30 -10.38 28.27 51.39
C GLY A 30 -10.14 29.55 52.20
N ILE A 31 -11.10 30.49 52.14
CA ILE A 31 -11.77 31.09 53.33
C ILE A 31 -13.14 31.68 52.92
N ASP A 32 -14.19 31.33 53.67
CA ASP A 32 -15.58 31.81 53.64
C ASP A 32 -15.75 33.32 53.89
N VAL A 33 -16.77 33.98 53.30
CA VAL A 33 -17.73 34.91 53.96
C VAL A 33 -19.00 35.08 53.08
N GLU A 34 -20.15 35.06 53.77
CA GLU A 34 -21.57 35.11 53.41
C GLU A 34 -22.06 36.26 52.51
N GLY A 35 -23.20 36.04 51.83
CA GLY A 35 -23.96 37.09 51.15
C GLY A 35 -25.19 36.63 50.36
N GLU A 36 -26.23 36.18 51.08
CA GLU A 36 -27.67 36.36 50.79
C GLU A 36 -28.28 35.95 49.42
N VAL A 37 -29.08 34.87 49.41
CA VAL A 37 -30.00 34.49 48.33
C VAL A 37 -31.44 34.47 48.86
N PRO A 38 -32.39 35.23 48.28
CA PRO A 38 -33.82 34.98 48.49
C PRO A 38 -34.41 34.03 47.42
N PRO A 39 -35.53 33.33 47.75
CA PRO A 39 -35.99 32.15 47.03
C PRO A 39 -37.12 32.44 46.02
N GLY A 40 -37.29 31.54 45.04
CA GLY A 40 -38.40 31.56 44.09
C GLY A 40 -38.65 30.19 43.47
N ASN A 41 -39.66 29.50 44.02
CA ASN A 41 -40.10 28.13 43.70
C ASN A 41 -40.74 27.98 42.31
N GLY A 42 -40.66 26.77 41.74
CA GLY A 42 -41.45 26.40 40.55
C GLY A 42 -41.23 24.95 40.10
N VAL A 43 -41.77 24.01 40.86
CA VAL A 43 -41.86 22.56 40.58
C VAL A 43 -42.79 22.29 39.40
N THR A 44 -42.44 21.34 38.51
CA THR A 44 -43.36 20.32 37.99
C THR A 44 -42.58 19.22 37.23
N GLU A 45 -42.65 18.01 37.76
CA GLU A 45 -42.40 16.72 37.10
C GLU A 45 -43.60 15.80 37.52
N PRO A 46 -43.72 14.56 37.00
CA PRO A 46 -44.51 14.13 35.84
C PRO A 46 -45.78 13.33 36.25
N PRO A 47 -46.43 12.59 35.31
CA PRO A 47 -46.29 11.13 35.45
C PRO A 47 -46.29 10.31 34.14
N ASP A 48 -45.57 9.19 34.24
CA ASP A 48 -45.79 7.82 33.73
C ASP A 48 -46.56 7.50 32.43
N GLY A 49 -45.90 6.64 31.63
CA GLY A 49 -46.52 5.37 31.23
C GLY A 49 -46.52 5.06 29.73
N GLY A 50 -45.85 3.96 29.34
CA GLY A 50 -46.25 3.21 28.14
C GLY A 50 -45.15 2.54 27.31
N ALA A 51 -44.69 1.37 27.78
CA ALA A 51 -44.39 0.13 27.04
C ALA A 51 -43.64 0.13 25.68
N ALA A 52 -42.65 -0.77 25.62
CA ALA A 52 -41.96 -1.29 24.43
C ALA A 52 -42.89 -1.98 23.39
N PRO A 53 -42.36 -2.24 22.18
CA PRO A 53 -41.88 -3.60 21.85
C PRO A 53 -40.43 -3.55 21.32
N VAL A 54 -39.46 -4.35 21.78
CA VAL A 54 -39.19 -5.78 21.47
C VAL A 54 -39.70 -6.28 20.13
N ASP A 55 -38.95 -6.02 19.06
CA ASP A 55 -38.98 -6.85 17.85
C ASP A 55 -37.76 -7.79 17.83
N SER A 56 -37.95 -8.94 18.47
CA SER A 56 -37.20 -10.16 18.23
C SER A 56 -38.12 -11.15 17.52
N ALA A 57 -38.02 -11.24 16.19
CA ALA A 57 -38.47 -12.37 15.38
C ALA A 57 -37.86 -12.18 13.97
N GLY A 58 -37.17 -13.12 13.34
CA GLY A 58 -36.78 -14.46 13.71
C GLY A 58 -35.74 -14.92 12.68
N LEU A 59 -34.73 -15.65 13.16
CA LEU A 59 -33.90 -16.49 12.30
C LEU A 59 -34.80 -17.62 11.77
N PRO A 60 -34.90 -17.86 10.45
CA PRO A 60 -35.29 -19.17 9.98
C PRO A 60 -34.08 -20.10 10.17
N ALA A 61 -34.20 -20.97 11.17
CA ALA A 61 -33.51 -22.24 11.16
C ALA A 61 -34.25 -23.19 10.21
N ASP A 62 -33.45 -23.99 9.50
CA ASP A 62 -33.73 -25.35 9.04
C ASP A 62 -34.22 -25.55 7.59
N SER A 63 -33.95 -26.77 7.09
CA SER A 63 -34.02 -27.30 5.72
C SER A 63 -32.63 -27.27 5.04
N GLY A 64 -31.74 -28.24 5.27
CA GLY A 64 -32.02 -29.68 5.23
C GLY A 64 -32.27 -30.15 3.79
N GLY A 65 -31.44 -29.71 2.84
CA GLY A 65 -31.45 -30.16 1.45
C GLY A 65 -30.73 -31.49 1.30
N ALA A 66 -31.52 -32.53 1.08
CA ALA A 66 -31.15 -33.94 0.99
C ALA A 66 -29.97 -34.24 0.06
N VAL A 67 -29.07 -35.09 0.55
CA VAL A 67 -28.30 -36.04 -0.25
C VAL A 67 -29.26 -37.00 -0.95
N PRO A 68 -29.20 -37.19 -2.28
CA PRO A 68 -29.89 -38.31 -2.92
C PRO A 68 -29.14 -39.62 -2.64
N PRO A 69 -29.80 -40.68 -2.15
CA PRO A 69 -29.22 -42.01 -2.03
C PRO A 69 -29.81 -42.96 -3.08
N ASP A 70 -29.29 -42.95 -4.30
CA ASP A 70 -29.70 -43.90 -5.35
C ASP A 70 -28.43 -44.61 -5.86
N SER A 71 -28.00 -45.67 -5.21
CA SER A 71 -28.39 -47.07 -5.49
C SER A 71 -27.73 -47.66 -6.73
N ALA A 72 -26.70 -48.47 -6.45
CA ALA A 72 -26.45 -49.82 -6.96
C ALA A 72 -26.44 -50.08 -8.48
N GLY A 73 -25.28 -50.57 -8.94
CA GLY A 73 -25.17 -51.26 -10.23
C GLY A 73 -23.75 -51.67 -10.61
N GLY A 74 -23.12 -52.56 -9.85
CA GLY A 74 -22.11 -53.46 -10.44
C GLY A 74 -22.81 -54.49 -11.34
N PRO A 75 -22.11 -55.11 -12.32
CA PRO A 75 -21.23 -56.21 -11.93
C PRO A 75 -19.90 -56.32 -12.72
N ALA A 76 -19.12 -57.28 -12.22
CA ALA A 76 -17.77 -57.73 -12.53
C ALA A 76 -17.43 -58.11 -13.98
N GLY A 77 -16.13 -58.15 -14.27
CA GLY A 77 -15.57 -59.04 -15.29
C GLY A 77 -14.20 -58.63 -15.84
N ASP A 78 -13.26 -59.57 -15.79
CA ASP A 78 -11.93 -59.64 -16.43
C ASP A 78 -10.80 -58.70 -15.95
N GLY A 79 -9.64 -59.17 -15.47
CA GLY A 79 -9.03 -60.50 -15.58
C GLY A 79 -7.74 -60.44 -16.41
N GLY A 80 -6.59 -60.42 -15.73
CA GLY A 80 -5.26 -60.67 -16.31
C GLY A 80 -4.55 -59.43 -16.86
N ALA A 81 -3.24 -59.23 -16.74
CA ALA A 81 -2.18 -60.03 -16.15
C ALA A 81 -1.00 -59.10 -15.87
N VAL A 82 -0.31 -59.30 -14.75
CA VAL A 82 1.04 -58.77 -14.50
C VAL A 82 2.06 -59.73 -15.12
N PRO A 83 3.05 -59.24 -15.88
CA PRO A 83 4.30 -59.95 -16.06
C PRO A 83 5.46 -59.25 -15.32
N PRO A 84 6.50 -60.03 -14.93
CA PRO A 84 7.58 -59.59 -14.07
C PRO A 84 8.73 -58.91 -14.81
N ASP A 85 9.46 -58.14 -14.03
CA ASP A 85 10.75 -57.49 -14.22
C ASP A 85 11.84 -58.41 -14.82
N SER A 86 12.58 -57.92 -15.83
CA SER A 86 14.05 -57.71 -15.76
C SER A 86 14.76 -57.66 -17.14
N SER A 87 15.67 -56.67 -17.22
CA SER A 87 16.92 -56.62 -18.01
C SER A 87 16.88 -56.62 -19.54
N GLY A 88 17.43 -55.54 -20.13
CA GLY A 88 18.30 -55.67 -21.30
C GLY A 88 18.08 -54.67 -22.44
N SER A 89 19.10 -53.82 -22.62
CA SER A 89 19.52 -53.19 -23.90
C SER A 89 19.02 -51.76 -24.19
N LEU A 90 19.94 -50.81 -24.04
CA LEU A 90 19.93 -49.53 -24.77
C LEU A 90 19.93 -49.81 -26.28
N PRO A 91 19.26 -48.96 -27.07
CA PRO A 91 20.02 -48.22 -28.07
C PRO A 91 19.75 -46.72 -28.01
N SER A 92 20.82 -45.98 -28.34
CA SER A 92 20.82 -44.54 -28.51
C SER A 92 20.09 -44.11 -29.79
N ASP A 93 19.64 -42.86 -29.72
CA ASP A 93 19.54 -41.89 -30.81
C ASP A 93 18.27 -41.83 -31.68
N SER A 94 17.70 -40.63 -31.57
CA SER A 94 17.19 -39.77 -32.64
C SER A 94 15.68 -39.65 -32.85
N SER A 95 15.31 -38.37 -32.85
CA SER A 95 14.20 -37.70 -33.53
C SER A 95 12.79 -37.89 -32.99
N GLY A 96 12.33 -36.88 -32.25
CA GLY A 96 10.89 -36.62 -32.13
C GLY A 96 10.44 -35.86 -30.89
N VAL A 97 11.07 -34.74 -30.53
CA VAL A 97 10.47 -33.80 -29.57
C VAL A 97 10.09 -32.52 -30.34
N PRO A 98 8.81 -32.12 -30.38
CA PRO A 98 8.42 -30.85 -30.97
C PRO A 98 9.02 -29.69 -30.15
N PRO A 99 9.53 -28.61 -30.78
CA PRO A 99 10.00 -27.46 -30.04
C PRO A 99 8.80 -26.55 -29.69
N ASP A 100 8.16 -26.78 -28.55
CA ASP A 100 7.17 -25.87 -27.97
C ASP A 100 7.76 -25.09 -26.79
N SER A 101 8.57 -24.08 -27.10
CA SER A 101 8.79 -22.92 -26.21
C SER A 101 9.39 -21.77 -27.01
N SER A 102 8.61 -21.26 -27.96
CA SER A 102 8.76 -19.90 -28.45
C SER A 102 8.42 -18.93 -27.33
N GLY A 103 9.45 -18.39 -26.65
CA GLY A 103 9.25 -17.24 -25.76
C GLY A 103 10.23 -17.01 -24.62
N VAL A 104 11.43 -17.61 -24.59
CA VAL A 104 12.50 -17.07 -23.72
C VAL A 104 13.23 -16.00 -24.51
N PRO A 105 13.06 -14.69 -24.23
CA PRO A 105 13.91 -13.69 -24.85
C PRO A 105 15.33 -13.90 -24.32
N LYS A 106 16.22 -14.36 -25.21
CA LYS A 106 17.66 -14.15 -25.05
C LYS A 106 17.91 -12.64 -25.15
N GLY A 107 17.71 -11.93 -24.04
CA GLY A 107 18.04 -10.52 -23.90
C GLY A 107 19.55 -10.38 -23.68
N GLY A 108 20.24 -9.79 -24.66
CA GLY A 108 21.63 -9.38 -24.50
C GLY A 108 21.75 -8.34 -23.39
N PHE A 109 22.75 -8.50 -22.53
CA PHE A 109 23.15 -7.48 -21.56
C PHE A 109 23.94 -6.39 -22.29
N GLY A 110 23.24 -5.35 -22.72
CA GLY A 110 23.80 -4.14 -23.31
C GLY A 110 22.69 -3.11 -23.47
N GLU A 111 22.82 -1.98 -22.78
CA GLU A 111 21.84 -0.89 -22.61
C GLU A 111 20.63 -1.17 -21.69
N GLY A 112 20.77 -0.75 -20.43
CA GLY A 112 19.67 -0.12 -19.68
C GLY A 112 18.41 -0.95 -19.37
N VAL A 113 18.53 -2.25 -19.09
CA VAL A 113 17.37 -3.06 -18.69
C VAL A 113 16.87 -2.64 -17.31
N VAL A 114 15.72 -1.97 -17.27
CA VAL A 114 15.02 -1.64 -16.02
C VAL A 114 14.31 -2.91 -15.53
N ALA A 115 14.59 -3.30 -14.28
CA ALA A 115 14.01 -4.48 -13.65
C ALA A 115 13.34 -4.11 -12.34
N LEU A 116 12.25 -4.81 -11.98
CA LEU A 116 11.59 -4.59 -10.70
C LEU A 116 12.48 -5.02 -9.52
N LEU A 117 12.38 -4.27 -8.42
CA LEU A 117 13.05 -4.61 -7.17
C LEU A 117 12.22 -5.65 -6.40
N PHE A 118 12.85 -6.78 -6.10
CA PHE A 118 12.27 -7.82 -5.25
C PHE A 118 12.68 -7.62 -3.79
N CYS A 119 11.70 -7.74 -2.90
CA CYS A 119 11.78 -7.43 -1.48
C CYS A 119 10.99 -8.45 -0.66
N ASP A 120 11.11 -8.35 0.67
CA ASP A 120 10.23 -9.12 1.55
C ASP A 120 8.76 -8.68 1.40
N PRO A 121 7.79 -9.61 1.46
CA PRO A 121 6.38 -9.26 1.29
C PRO A 121 5.89 -8.21 2.29
N LEU A 122 5.20 -7.19 1.78
CA LEU A 122 4.47 -6.23 2.61
C LEU A 122 2.99 -6.64 2.76
N PRO A 123 2.33 -6.29 3.88
CA PRO A 123 0.90 -6.48 4.03
C PRO A 123 0.11 -5.56 3.09
N TYR A 124 -1.13 -5.92 2.82
CA TYR A 124 -2.06 -5.02 2.15
C TYR A 124 -2.33 -3.81 3.05
N ALA A 125 -2.26 -2.60 2.49
CA ALA A 125 -2.65 -1.38 3.18
C ALA A 125 -3.39 -0.46 2.21
N THR A 126 -4.38 0.28 2.70
CA THR A 126 -5.16 1.20 1.87
C THR A 126 -5.52 2.44 2.66
N THR A 127 -5.54 3.58 1.96
CA THR A 127 -5.96 4.86 2.52
C THR A 127 -6.79 5.59 1.49
N THR A 128 -7.91 6.14 1.93
CA THR A 128 -8.80 6.95 1.10
C THR A 128 -8.92 8.34 1.69
N ALA A 129 -8.81 9.36 0.84
CA ALA A 129 -8.98 10.76 1.22
C ALA A 129 -9.65 11.56 0.11
N VAL A 130 -10.36 12.62 0.52
CA VAL A 130 -10.96 13.58 -0.40
C VAL A 130 -9.99 14.76 -0.51
N ILE A 131 -9.40 14.95 -1.70
CA ILE A 131 -8.37 15.97 -1.95
C ILE A 131 -8.84 16.86 -3.10
N GLY A 132 -8.70 18.17 -2.94
CA GLY A 132 -9.09 19.16 -3.95
C GLY A 132 -7.94 20.08 -4.35
N PRO A 133 -8.25 21.28 -4.87
CA PRO A 133 -7.26 22.21 -5.38
C PRO A 133 -6.22 22.69 -4.36
N ASN A 134 -6.48 22.57 -3.06
CA ASN A 134 -5.52 22.90 -2.01
C ASN A 134 -4.39 21.87 -1.86
N GLY A 135 -4.42 20.77 -2.63
CA GLY A 135 -3.46 19.69 -2.50
C GLY A 135 -3.62 18.92 -1.18
N GLY A 136 -2.64 18.08 -0.88
CA GLY A 136 -2.65 17.24 0.32
C GLY A 136 -1.60 16.15 0.26
N GLN A 137 -1.57 15.32 1.30
CA GLN A 137 -0.72 14.14 1.36
C GLN A 137 -1.56 12.91 1.70
N LEU A 138 -1.22 11.80 1.07
CA LEU A 138 -1.85 10.50 1.30
C LEU A 138 -0.77 9.48 1.66
N LEU A 139 -0.83 8.97 2.89
CA LEU A 139 0.08 7.94 3.38
C LEU A 139 -0.57 6.57 3.20
N VAL A 140 0.15 5.61 2.62
CA VAL A 140 -0.31 4.22 2.45
C VAL A 140 0.82 3.26 2.82
N GLY A 141 0.67 2.57 3.96
CA GLY A 141 1.78 1.84 4.56
C GLY A 141 2.97 2.76 4.81
N ASP A 142 4.13 2.41 4.25
CA ASP A 142 5.33 3.24 4.29
C ASP A 142 5.47 4.18 3.09
N HIS A 143 4.53 4.20 2.15
CA HIS A 143 4.55 5.04 0.96
C HIS A 143 3.81 6.35 1.18
N VAL A 144 4.19 7.39 0.41
CA VAL A 144 3.57 8.72 0.51
C VAL A 144 3.32 9.27 -0.88
N LEU A 145 2.10 9.71 -1.14
CA LEU A 145 1.74 10.53 -2.30
C LEU A 145 1.52 11.96 -1.83
N THR A 146 2.29 12.90 -2.38
CA THR A 146 2.16 14.33 -2.10
C THR A 146 1.58 15.02 -3.32
N ILE A 147 0.36 15.53 -3.19
CA ILE A 147 -0.37 16.25 -4.23
C ILE A 147 -0.17 17.74 -3.96
N PRO A 148 0.54 18.49 -4.82
CA PRO A 148 0.73 19.91 -4.62
C PRO A 148 -0.57 20.69 -4.85
N GLU A 149 -0.58 21.95 -4.41
CA GLU A 149 -1.66 22.88 -4.73
C GLU A 149 -1.87 22.99 -6.25
N LEU A 150 -3.13 23.11 -6.65
CA LEU A 150 -3.59 23.24 -8.04
C LEU A 150 -3.26 22.03 -8.94
N ALA A 151 -2.76 20.93 -8.40
CA ALA A 151 -2.59 19.68 -9.14
C ALA A 151 -3.94 19.10 -9.61
N LEU A 152 -5.00 19.32 -8.83
CA LEU A 152 -6.37 18.92 -9.14
C LEU A 152 -7.23 20.15 -9.38
N SER A 153 -8.12 20.07 -10.38
CA SER A 153 -9.07 21.17 -10.68
C SER A 153 -10.26 21.19 -9.74
N ASP A 154 -10.64 20.01 -9.26
CA ASP A 154 -11.83 19.76 -8.48
C ASP A 154 -11.48 18.84 -7.31
N THR A 155 -12.41 18.75 -6.37
CA THR A 155 -12.31 17.82 -5.25
C THR A 155 -12.60 16.40 -5.72
N VAL A 156 -11.64 15.48 -5.50
CA VAL A 156 -11.73 14.07 -5.91
C VAL A 156 -11.51 13.16 -4.70
N THR A 157 -12.26 12.05 -4.65
CA THR A 157 -11.99 10.97 -3.71
C THR A 157 -10.88 10.09 -4.28
N ILE A 158 -9.76 10.04 -3.58
CA ILE A 158 -8.55 9.32 -3.98
C ILE A 158 -8.34 8.15 -3.04
N THR A 159 -8.06 6.99 -3.62
CA THR A 159 -7.67 5.79 -2.87
C THR A 159 -6.28 5.36 -3.31
N ALA A 160 -5.38 5.16 -2.34
CA ALA A 160 -4.07 4.59 -2.56
C ALA A 160 -3.99 3.22 -1.87
N GLU A 161 -3.51 2.22 -2.60
CA GLU A 161 -3.46 0.83 -2.16
C GLU A 161 -2.03 0.30 -2.29
N GLN A 162 -1.43 -0.14 -1.18
CA GLN A 162 -0.22 -0.94 -1.16
C GLN A 162 -0.60 -2.40 -1.39
N MET A 163 -0.09 -2.99 -2.47
CA MET A 163 -0.42 -4.36 -2.84
C MET A 163 0.47 -5.37 -2.10
N VAL A 164 -0.10 -6.53 -1.77
CA VAL A 164 0.66 -7.69 -1.31
C VAL A 164 1.54 -8.24 -2.43
N GLY A 165 2.76 -8.64 -2.10
CA GLY A 165 3.67 -9.29 -3.04
C GLY A 165 5.13 -9.01 -2.75
N LEU A 166 6.00 -9.53 -3.61
CA LEU A 166 7.45 -9.38 -3.51
C LEU A 166 7.97 -8.06 -4.09
N VAL A 167 7.11 -7.24 -4.67
CA VAL A 167 7.48 -5.95 -5.26
C VAL A 167 6.69 -4.87 -4.56
N ASN A 168 7.39 -3.88 -4.03
CA ASN A 168 6.76 -2.72 -3.43
C ASN A 168 6.07 -1.91 -4.51
N SER A 169 4.74 -1.94 -4.49
CA SER A 169 3.90 -1.26 -5.46
C SER A 169 2.70 -0.60 -4.82
N VAL A 170 2.31 0.54 -5.37
CA VAL A 170 1.13 1.30 -4.98
C VAL A 170 0.23 1.47 -6.20
N ARG A 171 -1.06 1.17 -6.03
CA ARG A 171 -2.11 1.46 -7.00
C ARG A 171 -2.90 2.68 -6.55
N LEU A 172 -3.10 3.63 -7.47
CA LEU A 172 -3.84 4.87 -7.22
C LEU A 172 -5.16 4.83 -8.00
N SER A 173 -6.26 5.14 -7.32
CA SER A 173 -7.60 5.24 -7.89
C SER A 173 -8.20 6.64 -7.64
N PRO A 174 -9.00 7.17 -8.57
CA PRO A 174 -9.44 6.55 -9.83
C PRO A 174 -8.35 6.50 -10.91
N GLU A 175 -8.30 5.42 -11.69
CA GLU A 175 -7.32 5.28 -12.77
C GLU A 175 -7.47 6.37 -13.84
N GLY A 176 -6.35 6.80 -14.41
CA GLY A 176 -6.32 7.72 -15.55
C GLY A 176 -6.64 9.18 -15.20
N LEU A 177 -6.93 9.51 -13.95
CA LEU A 177 -6.97 10.89 -13.48
C LEU A 177 -5.59 11.53 -13.70
N GLN A 178 -5.55 12.70 -14.34
CA GLN A 178 -4.31 13.40 -14.65
C GLN A 178 -4.15 14.63 -13.76
N PHE A 179 -2.92 14.88 -13.33
CA PHE A 179 -2.56 16.07 -12.59
C PHE A 179 -2.21 17.22 -13.53
N LYS A 180 -2.66 18.43 -13.19
CA LYS A 180 -2.20 19.67 -13.84
C LYS A 180 -0.79 20.06 -13.42
N VAL A 181 -0.43 19.72 -12.19
CA VAL A 181 0.89 19.90 -11.60
C VAL A 181 1.34 18.53 -11.10
N PRO A 182 2.50 18.00 -11.55
CA PRO A 182 2.92 16.65 -11.20
C PRO A 182 2.95 16.43 -9.68
N ALA A 183 2.36 15.33 -9.23
CA ALA A 183 2.41 14.94 -7.81
C ALA A 183 3.73 14.22 -7.49
N GLU A 184 4.24 14.35 -6.27
CA GLU A 184 5.43 13.61 -5.84
C GLU A 184 5.01 12.27 -5.22
N LEU A 185 5.37 11.17 -5.86
CA LEU A 185 5.25 9.83 -5.29
C LEU A 185 6.57 9.43 -4.62
N THR A 186 6.48 9.05 -3.35
CA THR A 186 7.60 8.51 -2.58
C THR A 186 7.32 7.06 -2.21
N LEU A 187 8.12 6.13 -2.76
CA LEU A 187 8.05 4.72 -2.41
C LEU A 187 9.15 4.32 -1.43
N SER A 188 8.77 3.59 -0.38
CA SER A 188 9.70 2.93 0.54
C SER A 188 10.21 1.61 -0.06
N TYR A 189 11.47 1.29 0.18
CA TYR A 189 12.06 -0.02 -0.09
C TYR A 189 12.85 -0.53 1.13
N LYS A 190 12.38 -0.17 2.33
CA LYS A 190 13.03 -0.53 3.61
C LYS A 190 13.15 -2.03 3.84
N ASN A 191 12.15 -2.78 3.40
CA ASN A 191 11.99 -4.23 3.43
C ASN A 191 12.82 -4.98 2.37
N CYS A 192 13.69 -4.30 1.64
CA CYS A 192 14.51 -4.92 0.60
C CYS A 192 15.96 -5.11 1.09
N TRP A 193 16.54 -6.25 0.72
CA TRP A 193 17.97 -6.54 0.85
C TRP A 193 18.66 -6.27 -0.49
N ASN A 194 19.94 -5.90 -0.47
CA ASN A 194 20.75 -5.64 -1.67
C ASN A 194 20.18 -4.52 -2.57
N VAL A 195 20.17 -3.31 -2.03
CA VAL A 195 19.58 -2.12 -2.66
C VAL A 195 20.53 -1.35 -3.57
N ASP A 196 21.64 -1.94 -3.99
CA ASP A 196 22.51 -1.41 -5.04
C ASP A 196 22.14 -2.04 -6.40
N PRO A 197 22.17 -1.29 -7.54
CA PRO A 197 22.44 0.14 -7.69
C PRO A 197 21.26 1.06 -7.30
N ALA A 198 21.35 2.36 -7.56
CA ALA A 198 20.31 3.35 -7.27
C ALA A 198 18.92 2.94 -7.80
N LYS A 199 17.88 3.22 -7.01
CA LYS A 199 16.49 2.84 -7.31
C LYS A 199 15.73 3.87 -8.10
N ARG A 200 14.71 3.39 -8.82
CA ARG A 200 13.78 4.20 -9.61
C ARG A 200 12.34 3.78 -9.34
N ILE A 201 11.40 4.66 -9.67
CA ILE A 201 9.99 4.32 -9.75
C ILE A 201 9.68 3.98 -11.21
N ALA A 202 8.93 2.92 -11.43
CA ALA A 202 8.41 2.53 -12.74
C ALA A 202 6.89 2.59 -12.74
N TYR A 203 6.33 3.13 -13.82
CA TYR A 203 4.93 2.94 -14.18
C TYR A 203 4.74 1.50 -14.69
N THR A 204 3.77 0.79 -14.12
CA THR A 204 3.46 -0.61 -14.44
C THR A 204 1.99 -0.83 -14.76
N ASP A 205 1.67 -1.92 -15.43
CA ASP A 205 0.31 -2.44 -15.46
C ASP A 205 -0.07 -3.24 -14.19
N GLU A 206 -1.30 -3.74 -14.12
CA GLU A 206 -1.80 -4.55 -13.00
C GLU A 206 -1.05 -5.89 -12.81
N ARG A 207 -0.29 -6.33 -13.81
CA ARG A 207 0.54 -7.55 -13.77
C ARG A 207 2.00 -7.24 -13.46
N LEU A 208 2.32 -6.01 -13.06
CA LEU A 208 3.69 -5.54 -12.79
C LEU A 208 4.60 -5.63 -14.03
N ARG A 209 4.06 -5.49 -15.25
CA ARG A 209 4.89 -5.24 -16.42
C ARG A 209 5.29 -3.78 -16.41
N ILE A 210 6.58 -3.50 -16.51
CA ILE A 210 7.09 -2.13 -16.64
C ILE A 210 6.65 -1.56 -17.98
N ILE A 211 5.95 -0.44 -17.94
CA ILE A 211 5.55 0.36 -19.10
C ILE A 211 6.62 1.44 -19.32
N GLU A 212 6.95 2.19 -18.27
CA GLU A 212 7.91 3.29 -18.37
C GLU A 212 8.68 3.49 -17.04
N PRO A 213 10.01 3.61 -17.08
CA PRO A 213 10.79 4.04 -15.93
C PRO A 213 10.76 5.57 -15.78
N LEU A 214 10.47 6.06 -14.58
CA LEU A 214 10.38 7.50 -14.32
C LEU A 214 11.74 8.09 -13.94
N ALA A 215 11.86 9.42 -14.09
CA ALA A 215 13.00 10.16 -13.58
C ALA A 215 12.89 10.25 -12.05
N SER A 216 13.75 9.50 -11.35
CA SER A 216 13.63 9.34 -9.90
C SER A 216 14.88 9.79 -9.15
N VAL A 217 14.67 10.24 -7.92
CA VAL A 217 15.73 10.56 -6.96
C VAL A 217 15.73 9.49 -5.88
N ASP A 218 16.82 8.73 -5.82
CA ASP A 218 17.00 7.71 -4.81
C ASP A 218 17.68 8.27 -3.55
N SER A 219 17.11 7.98 -2.39
CA SER A 219 17.63 8.33 -1.07
C SER A 219 17.97 7.05 -0.31
N SER A 220 19.11 6.44 -0.67
CA SER A 220 19.60 5.15 -0.13
C SER A 220 19.71 5.09 1.39
N SER A 221 20.08 6.20 2.04
CA SER A 221 20.16 6.30 3.50
C SER A 221 18.81 6.10 4.20
N SER A 222 17.72 6.58 3.59
CA SER A 222 16.35 6.44 4.11
C SER A 222 15.60 5.24 3.52
N LYS A 223 16.21 4.56 2.55
CA LYS A 223 15.61 3.53 1.68
C LYS A 223 14.29 3.99 1.06
N ARG A 224 14.32 5.15 0.41
CA ARG A 224 13.16 5.75 -0.28
C ARG A 224 13.56 6.27 -1.65
N VAL A 225 12.66 6.10 -2.61
CA VAL A 225 12.80 6.65 -3.96
C VAL A 225 11.63 7.59 -4.24
N LYS A 226 11.91 8.71 -4.89
CA LYS A 226 10.94 9.76 -5.20
C LYS A 226 10.86 9.99 -6.70
N SER A 227 9.66 10.24 -7.21
CA SER A 227 9.44 10.64 -8.60
C SER A 227 8.23 11.56 -8.72
N PRO A 228 8.26 12.56 -9.62
CA PRO A 228 7.04 13.18 -10.09
C PRO A 228 6.21 12.16 -10.88
N ILE A 229 4.88 12.23 -10.74
CA ILE A 229 3.90 11.46 -11.51
C ILE A 229 2.82 12.39 -12.05
N ASP A 230 2.38 12.14 -13.27
CA ASP A 230 1.42 13.02 -13.97
C ASP A 230 -0.01 12.46 -13.99
N HIS A 231 -0.18 11.21 -13.56
CA HIS A 231 -1.48 10.56 -13.58
C HIS A 231 -1.60 9.46 -12.52
N PHE A 232 -2.81 8.93 -12.37
CA PHE A 232 -3.13 7.87 -11.45
C PHE A 232 -2.99 6.54 -12.15
N SER A 233 -2.20 5.67 -11.55
CA SER A 233 -1.92 4.34 -12.07
C SER A 233 -1.29 3.46 -11.00
N ARG A 234 -0.70 2.35 -11.42
CA ARG A 234 0.13 1.50 -10.59
C ARG A 234 1.61 1.81 -10.80
N TYR A 235 2.31 2.00 -9.68
CA TYR A 235 3.73 2.30 -9.65
C TYR A 235 4.47 1.30 -8.78
N ALA A 236 5.69 0.95 -9.17
CA ALA A 236 6.53 -0.01 -8.46
C ALA A 236 7.98 0.47 -8.35
N VAL A 237 8.70 -0.05 -7.35
CA VAL A 237 10.14 0.18 -7.21
C VAL A 237 10.92 -0.70 -8.19
N ALA A 238 11.92 -0.12 -8.86
CA ALA A 238 12.77 -0.75 -9.86
C ALA A 238 14.25 -0.35 -9.70
N TYR A 239 15.12 -0.99 -10.47
CA TYR A 239 16.54 -0.64 -10.67
C TYR A 239 16.71 0.34 -11.83
#